data_AF-A0A8S3T692-F1
#
_entry.id   AF-A0A8S3T692-F1
#
_cell.length_a   1.000
_cell.length_b   1.000
_cell.length_c   1.000
_cell.angle_alpha   90.00
_cell.angle_beta   90.00
_cell.angle_gamma   90.00
#
_symmetry.space_group_name_H-M   'P 1'
#
loop_
_entity.id
_entity.type
_entity.pdbx_description
1 polymer ?
#
loop_
_entity_poly.entity_id
_entity_poly.type
_entity_poly.pdbx_seq_one_letter_code
_entity_poly.pdbx_strand_id
1 'polypeptide(L)'
;MVKFSLQSVYGIALLLIYLKINLSVTGYPSCDSGIIENCTSCDPGTYANESGVDCYCCQVFGQCKIDSLCVPCARGYYNPASQKTSCVACEKGHYANVTGKQECDGCEAGYITNKTGSFECQPCAEGEFQNKTKQSSCNKCDPGGYQNRTGQEECLRCDTGHFSNHPASTGCTACTEGEYQNITGQTNCLKCSPGYFQDQKAQAECSMCKIGTFSKEEGSPKCEDCPKGEFQNVTGQPSCDKCHPGSYQNATGKSLCEPCQITHYCKIFGCHDCKPCPAGTYGNQTGLVDCLACPAGSYSPSTSSGVTQCTECPNGHHNDKKNQSSCVTCDSGTVCNKTGCINCDPCPEGEEADGRGLSECAKCQPGTYKTAAGPSLCQECPDGTYNTNSGSQTKQDCLLCPEDKFCPSSGDNPQPCPASAYCPAGSSDPEFCNTLLKPNKIKMNCEVTSSFIVVMSVIGIVVLVIGVFVTYRVRRYYRLRAGQPDREPLTKSGTHVYTGL
;
A
#
# COMPACT_ATOMS: atom_id res chain seq x y z
N MET A 1 109.47 22.75 51.86
CA MET A 1 108.52 23.46 50.97
C MET A 1 107.54 22.45 50.38
N VAL A 2 106.24 22.67 50.61
CA VAL A 2 105.15 22.53 49.63
C VAL A 2 104.70 21.12 49.15
N LYS A 3 103.37 20.90 49.31
CA LYS A 3 102.39 20.04 48.58
C LYS A 3 102.47 18.52 48.76
N PHE A 4 101.61 17.94 49.60
CA PHE A 4 100.19 17.53 49.38
C PHE A 4 100.04 16.42 48.34
N SER A 5 100.08 15.18 48.82
CA SER A 5 99.77 13.94 48.11
C SER A 5 98.78 13.10 48.94
N LEU A 6 97.92 12.39 48.24
CA LEU A 6 96.83 11.54 48.74
C LEU A 6 97.34 10.44 49.70
N GLN A 7 97.18 10.62 51.02
CA GLN A 7 97.26 9.50 51.99
C GLN A 7 96.74 9.91 53.39
N SER A 8 95.42 10.05 53.60
CA SER A 8 94.90 10.31 54.97
C SER A 8 93.41 10.02 55.18
N VAL A 9 92.91 8.84 54.77
CA VAL A 9 91.65 8.27 55.32
C VAL A 9 91.78 6.76 55.64
N TYR A 10 92.86 6.10 55.18
CA TYR A 10 93.15 4.68 55.50
C TYR A 10 93.93 4.46 56.82
N GLY A 11 94.14 5.51 57.63
CA GLY A 11 94.94 5.46 58.86
C GLY A 11 94.18 5.62 60.19
N ILE A 12 92.86 5.84 60.17
CA ILE A 12 92.05 6.01 61.39
C ILE A 12 91.03 4.87 61.57
N ALA A 13 90.73 4.10 60.51
CA ALA A 13 89.92 2.88 60.61
C ALA A 13 90.70 1.64 61.11
N LEU A 14 92.05 1.69 61.09
CA LEU A 14 92.91 0.59 61.54
C LEU A 14 93.44 0.73 62.99
N LEU A 15 93.20 1.88 63.65
CA LEU A 15 93.56 2.09 65.06
C LEU A 15 92.36 1.93 66.03
N LEU A 16 91.12 1.93 65.53
CA LEU A 16 89.94 1.48 66.30
C LEU A 16 89.82 -0.07 66.34
N ILE A 17 90.69 -0.76 65.60
CA ILE A 17 90.82 -2.23 65.60
C ILE A 17 91.86 -2.69 66.65
N TYR A 18 92.70 -1.79 67.19
CA TYR A 18 93.77 -2.14 68.15
C TYR A 18 93.59 -1.63 69.59
N LEU A 19 92.49 -0.94 69.92
CA LEU A 19 92.20 -0.42 71.27
C LEU A 19 90.80 -0.81 71.81
N LYS A 20 90.28 -1.95 71.32
CA LYS A 20 89.29 -2.78 72.03
C LYS A 20 89.82 -4.21 72.17
N ILE A 21 91.05 -4.33 72.70
CA ILE A 21 91.46 -5.55 73.39
C ILE A 21 91.21 -5.28 74.88
N ASN A 22 90.39 -6.16 75.46
CA ASN A 22 89.89 -6.22 76.83
C ASN A 22 88.51 -5.58 77.07
N LEU A 23 87.57 -6.47 77.41
CA LEU A 23 86.17 -6.26 77.81
C LEU A 23 85.13 -6.18 76.69
N SER A 24 84.98 -7.28 75.96
CA SER A 24 83.66 -7.89 75.79
C SER A 24 83.84 -9.39 75.57
N VAL A 25 83.99 -10.09 76.70
CA VAL A 25 83.50 -11.44 76.95
C VAL A 25 83.46 -12.32 75.70
N THR A 26 84.57 -13.01 75.43
CA THR A 26 84.51 -14.37 74.89
C THR A 26 83.79 -15.24 75.92
N GLY A 27 82.49 -15.04 76.03
CA GLY A 27 81.57 -15.96 76.66
C GLY A 27 81.22 -17.01 75.62
N TYR A 28 82.22 -17.78 75.17
CA TYR A 28 81.90 -19.16 74.88
C TYR A 28 81.38 -19.70 76.20
N PRO A 29 80.17 -20.28 76.24
CA PRO A 29 79.80 -21.06 77.39
C PRO A 29 80.86 -22.15 77.56
N SER A 30 81.62 -22.03 78.64
CA SER A 30 82.43 -23.14 79.13
C SER A 30 81.46 -24.28 79.38
N CYS A 31 81.53 -25.32 78.55
CA CYS A 31 80.91 -26.60 78.85
C CYS A 31 81.66 -27.17 80.04
N ASP A 32 81.25 -26.74 81.23
CA ASP A 32 82.01 -26.97 82.44
C ASP A 32 82.17 -28.48 82.69
N SER A 33 83.35 -28.84 83.17
CA SER A 33 83.94 -30.16 83.09
C SER A 33 83.24 -31.18 83.99
N GLY A 34 82.06 -31.61 83.57
CA GLY A 34 81.31 -32.73 84.12
C GLY A 34 80.87 -33.62 82.97
N ILE A 35 81.11 -34.91 83.13
CA ILE A 35 80.70 -36.01 82.25
C ILE A 35 79.42 -35.65 81.46
N ILE A 36 79.56 -35.47 80.14
CA ILE A 36 78.44 -35.28 79.20
C ILE A 36 77.78 -36.66 78.96
N GLU A 37 77.30 -37.33 80.02
CA GLU A 37 76.65 -38.65 79.89
C GLU A 37 75.12 -38.57 79.83
N ASN A 38 74.52 -37.41 80.12
CA ASN A 38 73.07 -37.26 80.19
C ASN A 38 72.51 -36.26 79.15
N CYS A 39 73.05 -36.26 77.93
CA CYS A 39 72.40 -35.53 76.83
C CYS A 39 71.17 -36.33 76.37
N THR A 40 70.01 -35.68 76.43
CA THR A 40 68.75 -36.25 75.95
C THR A 40 68.46 -35.69 74.57
N SER A 41 68.02 -36.55 73.65
CA SER A 41 67.57 -36.10 72.35
C SER A 41 66.31 -35.27 72.52
N CYS A 42 66.27 -34.08 71.91
CA CYS A 42 65.06 -33.28 71.88
C CYS A 42 63.91 -34.10 71.29
N ASP A 43 62.80 -34.17 72.01
CA ASP A 43 61.61 -34.91 71.58
C ASP A 43 61.00 -34.28 70.30
N PRO A 44 60.29 -35.08 69.48
CA PRO A 44 59.60 -34.57 68.29
C PRO A 44 58.73 -33.35 68.63
N GLY A 45 58.77 -32.34 67.75
CA GLY A 45 58.16 -31.02 67.98
C GLY A 45 59.11 -29.98 68.59
N THR A 46 60.27 -30.38 69.11
CA THR A 46 61.30 -29.47 69.64
C THR A 46 62.64 -29.66 68.91
N TYR A 47 63.56 -28.70 69.00
CA TYR A 47 64.88 -28.79 68.39
C TYR A 47 65.97 -28.16 69.26
N ALA A 48 67.22 -28.58 69.04
CA ALA A 48 68.38 -28.00 69.70
C ALA A 48 68.93 -26.82 68.86
N ASN A 49 68.83 -25.58 69.38
CA ASN A 49 69.42 -24.40 68.77
C ASN A 49 70.86 -24.18 69.30
N GLU A 50 71.84 -24.07 68.40
CA GLU A 50 73.25 -23.80 68.75
C GLU A 50 73.48 -22.43 69.41
N SER A 51 72.46 -21.57 69.39
CA SER A 51 72.48 -20.26 70.07
C SER A 51 72.36 -20.36 71.60
N GLY A 52 71.98 -21.53 72.14
CA GLY A 52 71.81 -21.78 73.57
C GLY A 52 73.02 -22.50 74.18
N VAL A 53 73.53 -21.93 75.27
CA VAL A 53 74.69 -22.41 76.05
C VAL A 53 74.62 -23.90 76.41
N ASP A 54 73.44 -24.40 76.76
CA ASP A 54 73.25 -25.75 77.28
C ASP A 54 72.99 -26.83 76.22
N CYS A 55 72.64 -26.46 74.98
CA CYS A 55 72.56 -27.39 73.85
C CYS A 55 73.89 -27.46 73.09
N TYR A 56 74.66 -26.36 73.06
CA TYR A 56 76.02 -26.30 72.48
C TYR A 56 77.00 -27.31 73.11
N CYS A 57 76.77 -27.66 74.38
CA CYS A 57 77.65 -28.57 75.14
C CYS A 57 77.42 -30.06 74.87
N CYS A 58 76.34 -30.45 74.19
CA CYS A 58 76.14 -31.81 73.75
C CYS A 58 76.84 -32.00 72.38
N GLN A 59 77.90 -32.81 72.35
CA GLN A 59 78.77 -33.02 71.17
C GLN A 59 78.05 -33.70 69.98
N VAL A 60 76.79 -34.11 70.15
CA VAL A 60 75.92 -34.68 69.11
C VAL A 60 74.82 -33.67 68.77
N PHE A 61 74.75 -33.29 67.49
CA PHE A 61 73.72 -32.41 66.96
C PHE A 61 72.31 -32.88 67.32
N GLY A 62 71.47 -31.98 67.84
CA GLY A 62 70.07 -32.29 68.18
C GLY A 62 69.80 -32.78 69.61
N GLN A 63 70.78 -32.67 70.51
CA GLN A 63 70.64 -33.04 71.93
C GLN A 63 70.87 -31.83 72.86
N CYS A 64 70.21 -31.83 74.03
CA CYS A 64 70.41 -30.84 75.09
C CYS A 64 70.57 -31.55 76.44
N LYS A 65 71.11 -30.85 77.45
CA LYS A 65 71.34 -31.41 78.81
C LYS A 65 70.06 -31.93 79.48
N ILE A 66 68.92 -31.32 79.22
CA ILE A 66 67.57 -31.78 79.64
C ILE A 66 66.58 -31.40 78.53
N ASP A 67 65.57 -32.23 78.30
CA ASP A 67 64.58 -32.05 77.22
C ASP A 67 63.77 -30.73 77.34
N SER A 68 63.52 -30.25 78.55
CA SER A 68 62.84 -28.95 78.78
C SER A 68 63.63 -27.71 78.30
N LEU A 69 64.89 -27.86 77.88
CA LEU A 69 65.70 -26.80 77.28
C LEU A 69 65.65 -26.82 75.76
N CYS A 70 65.01 -27.82 75.14
CA CYS A 70 64.78 -27.86 73.70
C CYS A 70 63.77 -26.77 73.30
N VAL A 71 64.03 -26.11 72.17
CA VAL A 71 63.19 -25.02 71.70
C VAL A 71 61.99 -25.62 70.95
N PRO A 72 60.74 -25.35 71.34
CA PRO A 72 59.59 -25.83 70.58
C PRO A 72 59.55 -25.16 69.21
N CYS A 73 59.18 -25.92 68.19
CA CYS A 73 58.98 -25.36 66.85
C CYS A 73 57.95 -24.23 66.89
N ALA A 74 58.33 -23.08 66.32
CA ALA A 74 57.41 -21.95 66.20
C ALA A 74 56.21 -22.31 65.31
N ARG A 75 55.10 -21.57 65.46
CA ARG A 75 53.92 -21.72 64.58
C ARG A 75 54.34 -21.66 63.11
N GLY A 76 53.75 -22.55 62.31
CA GLY A 76 54.11 -22.77 60.90
C GLY A 76 55.31 -23.69 60.67
N TYR A 77 55.94 -24.22 61.71
CA TYR A 77 57.05 -25.17 61.60
C TYR A 77 56.75 -26.42 62.43
N TYR A 78 57.32 -27.55 62.02
CA TYR A 78 57.17 -28.84 62.69
C TYR A 78 58.50 -29.57 62.77
N ASN A 79 58.58 -30.57 63.67
CA ASN A 79 59.69 -31.50 63.70
C ASN A 79 59.20 -32.95 63.88
N PRO A 80 59.30 -33.82 62.85
CA PRO A 80 58.76 -35.17 62.89
C PRO A 80 59.64 -36.21 63.61
N ALA A 81 60.89 -35.87 63.95
CA ALA A 81 61.83 -36.83 64.50
C ALA A 81 62.69 -36.23 65.62
N SER A 82 63.12 -37.09 66.54
CA SER A 82 64.12 -36.74 67.55
C SER A 82 65.47 -36.43 66.90
N GLN A 83 66.33 -35.64 67.57
CA GLN A 83 67.70 -35.29 67.13
C GLN A 83 67.79 -34.35 65.91
N LYS A 84 66.84 -33.41 65.73
CA LYS A 84 66.95 -32.35 64.72
C LYS A 84 67.52 -31.06 65.31
N THR A 85 68.26 -30.33 64.48
CA THR A 85 68.87 -29.03 64.80
C THR A 85 68.07 -27.83 64.29
N SER A 86 66.97 -28.07 63.57
CA SER A 86 66.06 -27.04 63.10
C SER A 86 64.67 -27.62 62.83
N CYS A 87 63.65 -26.77 62.90
CA CYS A 87 62.30 -27.12 62.50
C CYS A 87 62.10 -26.94 61.00
N VAL A 88 61.28 -27.80 60.41
CA VAL A 88 60.91 -27.76 59.00
C VAL A 88 59.67 -26.90 58.84
N ALA A 89 59.66 -25.98 57.87
CA ALA A 89 58.48 -25.18 57.57
C ALA A 89 57.36 -26.07 57.02
N CYS A 90 56.12 -25.83 57.42
CA CYS A 90 54.97 -26.48 56.80
C CYS A 90 54.94 -26.18 55.31
N GLU A 91 54.80 -27.21 54.48
CA GLU A 91 54.66 -27.05 53.04
C GLU A 91 53.33 -26.38 52.68
N LYS A 92 53.19 -25.95 51.43
CA LYS A 92 51.93 -25.36 50.96
C LYS A 92 50.77 -26.36 51.14
N GLY A 93 49.59 -25.85 51.49
CA GLY A 93 48.43 -26.66 51.87
C GLY A 93 48.48 -27.25 53.28
N HIS A 94 49.53 -26.98 54.05
CA HIS A 94 49.66 -27.42 55.44
C HIS A 94 50.00 -26.25 56.37
N TYR A 95 49.59 -26.36 57.64
CA TYR A 95 49.81 -25.33 58.65
C TYR A 95 50.13 -25.92 60.03
N ALA A 96 50.71 -25.08 60.89
CA ALA A 96 50.87 -25.39 62.31
C ALA A 96 50.42 -24.19 63.15
N ASN A 97 49.22 -24.28 63.74
CA ASN A 97 48.62 -23.21 64.53
C ASN A 97 49.11 -23.13 65.98
N VAL A 98 49.82 -24.16 66.46
CA VAL A 98 50.40 -24.23 67.80
C VAL A 98 51.90 -24.48 67.70
N THR A 99 52.63 -24.12 68.75
CA THR A 99 54.07 -24.41 68.88
C THR A 99 54.28 -25.88 69.23
N GLY A 100 55.42 -26.45 68.86
CA GLY A 100 55.76 -27.83 69.25
C GLY A 100 55.13 -28.94 68.40
N LYS A 101 54.64 -28.64 67.19
CA LYS A 101 53.98 -29.61 66.32
C LYS A 101 54.96 -30.67 65.79
N GLN A 102 54.53 -31.92 65.84
CA GLN A 102 55.29 -33.07 65.31
C GLN A 102 54.99 -33.34 63.82
N GLU A 103 53.89 -32.81 63.32
CA GLU A 103 53.45 -32.88 61.93
C GLU A 103 52.61 -31.63 61.64
N CYS A 104 52.59 -31.15 60.40
CA CYS A 104 51.69 -30.06 60.02
C CYS A 104 50.28 -30.58 59.70
N ASP A 105 49.26 -29.84 60.12
CA ASP A 105 47.87 -30.15 59.78
C ASP A 105 47.59 -29.73 58.34
N GLY A 106 46.78 -30.51 57.63
CA GLY A 106 46.33 -30.14 56.29
C GLY A 106 45.23 -29.09 56.34
N CYS A 107 45.20 -28.15 55.39
CA CYS A 107 44.01 -27.31 55.22
C CYS A 107 42.80 -28.18 54.85
N GLU A 108 41.67 -27.95 55.51
CA GLU A 108 40.39 -28.58 55.20
C GLU A 108 39.85 -28.11 53.83
N ALA A 109 38.86 -28.82 53.29
CA ALA A 109 38.18 -28.39 52.06
C ALA A 109 37.60 -26.97 52.26
N GLY A 110 37.62 -26.16 51.20
CA GLY A 110 37.30 -24.73 51.25
C GLY A 110 38.43 -23.83 51.75
N TYR A 111 39.53 -24.37 52.29
CA TYR A 111 40.65 -23.58 52.83
C TYR A 111 41.99 -23.96 52.18
N ILE A 112 42.88 -22.98 52.03
CA ILE A 112 44.19 -23.16 51.40
C ILE A 112 45.29 -22.43 52.15
N THR A 113 46.54 -22.79 51.87
CA THR A 113 47.68 -21.91 52.14
C THR A 113 48.73 -22.04 51.04
N ASN A 114 49.07 -20.92 50.41
CA ASN A 114 50.06 -20.89 49.32
C ASN A 114 51.48 -20.54 49.81
N LYS A 115 51.64 -20.29 51.11
CA LYS A 115 52.92 -19.92 51.73
C LYS A 115 53.48 -21.11 52.51
N THR A 116 54.78 -21.36 52.35
CA THR A 116 55.52 -22.25 53.24
C THR A 116 55.65 -21.59 54.62
N GLY A 117 55.61 -22.37 55.70
CA GLY A 117 55.70 -21.83 57.05
C GLY A 117 54.40 -21.21 57.56
N SER A 118 53.25 -21.60 57.00
CA SER A 118 51.96 -21.00 57.34
C SER A 118 51.42 -21.54 58.67
N PHE A 119 50.81 -20.67 59.48
CA PHE A 119 50.22 -21.05 60.78
C PHE A 119 48.69 -21.07 60.79
N GLU A 120 48.06 -20.81 59.64
CA GLU A 120 46.61 -20.74 59.48
C GLU A 120 46.26 -20.88 57.99
N CYS A 121 45.13 -21.53 57.70
CA CYS A 121 44.61 -21.62 56.34
C CYS A 121 43.65 -20.47 56.04
N GLN A 122 43.70 -19.97 54.81
CA GLN A 122 42.80 -18.92 54.32
C GLN A 122 41.62 -19.55 53.57
N PRO A 123 40.38 -19.09 53.79
CA PRO A 123 39.25 -19.59 53.02
C PRO A 123 39.39 -19.17 51.56
N CYS A 124 38.91 -20.01 50.65
CA CYS A 124 38.73 -19.62 49.26
C CYS A 124 37.79 -18.41 49.17
N ALA A 125 38.14 -17.45 48.31
CA ALA A 125 37.35 -16.24 48.12
C ALA A 125 36.02 -16.56 47.40
N GLU A 126 35.10 -15.61 47.38
CA GLU A 126 33.89 -15.71 46.55
C GLU A 126 34.28 -15.95 45.07
N GLY A 127 33.50 -16.76 44.37
CA GLY A 127 33.82 -17.25 43.03
C GLY A 127 34.85 -18.38 42.98
N GLU A 128 35.42 -18.78 44.11
CA GLU A 128 36.38 -19.88 44.19
C GLU A 128 35.95 -20.96 45.19
N PHE A 129 36.45 -22.18 44.98
CA PHE A 129 36.14 -23.34 45.80
C PHE A 129 37.34 -24.27 45.93
N GLN A 130 37.30 -25.17 46.91
CA GLN A 130 38.27 -26.25 47.02
C GLN A 130 37.63 -27.51 47.61
N ASN A 131 37.48 -28.56 46.82
CA ASN A 131 36.85 -29.82 47.24
C ASN A 131 37.83 -30.86 47.83
N LYS A 132 39.14 -30.56 47.82
CA LYS A 132 40.18 -31.45 48.35
C LYS A 132 40.88 -30.81 49.55
N THR A 133 41.21 -31.64 50.54
CA THR A 133 42.09 -31.24 51.64
C THR A 133 43.53 -31.06 51.17
N LYS A 134 44.35 -30.36 51.97
CA LYS A 134 45.80 -30.20 51.79
C LYS A 134 46.19 -29.44 50.52
N GLN A 135 45.41 -28.44 50.12
CA GLN A 135 45.60 -27.71 48.85
C GLN A 135 46.21 -26.33 49.05
N SER A 136 46.96 -25.88 48.03
CA SER A 136 47.68 -24.61 48.04
C SER A 136 47.04 -23.52 47.17
N SER A 137 45.96 -23.83 46.47
CA SER A 137 45.26 -22.94 45.55
C SER A 137 43.78 -23.30 45.49
N CYS A 138 42.94 -22.30 45.30
CA CYS A 138 41.51 -22.49 45.08
C CYS A 138 41.23 -22.67 43.58
N ASN A 139 40.21 -23.46 43.26
CA ASN A 139 39.67 -23.60 41.93
C ASN A 139 38.65 -22.50 41.68
N LYS A 140 38.63 -21.91 40.49
CA LYS A 140 37.59 -20.95 40.12
C LYS A 140 36.32 -21.68 39.74
N CYS A 141 35.16 -21.11 40.04
CA CYS A 141 33.92 -21.58 39.45
C CYS A 141 33.99 -21.41 37.92
N ASP A 142 33.71 -22.49 37.20
CA ASP A 142 33.56 -22.44 35.75
C ASP A 142 32.33 -21.62 35.37
N PRO A 143 32.27 -21.04 34.15
CA PRO A 143 31.08 -20.38 33.65
C PRO A 143 29.81 -21.24 33.81
N GLY A 144 28.69 -20.59 34.17
CA GLY A 144 27.46 -21.25 34.58
C GLY A 144 27.43 -21.66 36.05
N GLY A 145 28.58 -21.62 36.73
CA GLY A 145 28.70 -21.75 38.18
C GLY A 145 29.02 -20.43 38.86
N TYR A 146 28.65 -20.32 40.13
CA TYR A 146 28.96 -19.19 40.98
C TYR A 146 29.20 -19.60 42.42
N GLN A 147 29.82 -18.72 43.20
CA GLN A 147 29.92 -18.89 44.63
C GLN A 147 29.89 -17.53 45.33
N ASN A 148 28.90 -17.31 46.20
CA ASN A 148 28.67 -16.02 46.88
C ASN A 148 29.14 -16.01 48.34
N ARG A 149 29.76 -17.09 48.80
CA ARG A 149 30.31 -17.23 50.16
C ARG A 149 31.76 -17.67 50.09
N THR A 150 32.55 -17.30 51.09
CA THR A 150 33.93 -17.78 51.23
C THR A 150 33.98 -19.19 51.82
N GLY A 151 35.10 -19.89 51.61
CA GLY A 151 35.38 -21.17 52.27
C GLY A 151 34.58 -22.35 51.73
N GLN A 152 34.20 -22.34 50.45
CA GLN A 152 33.24 -23.29 49.90
C GLN A 152 33.92 -24.46 49.21
N GLU A 153 33.27 -25.62 49.24
CA GLU A 153 33.81 -26.88 48.71
C GLU A 153 33.37 -27.14 47.27
N GLU A 154 32.35 -26.45 46.79
CA GLU A 154 31.81 -26.58 45.43
C GLU A 154 31.18 -25.27 44.94
N CYS A 155 30.92 -25.20 43.64
CA CYS A 155 30.21 -24.07 43.03
C CYS A 155 28.72 -24.37 42.88
N LEU A 156 27.89 -23.39 43.19
CA LEU A 156 26.46 -23.40 42.90
C LEU A 156 26.25 -23.21 41.40
N ARG A 157 25.25 -23.85 40.80
CA ARG A 157 24.90 -23.62 39.39
C ARG A 157 23.84 -22.53 39.30
N CYS A 158 23.88 -21.73 38.23
CA CYS A 158 22.79 -20.79 37.96
C CYS A 158 21.49 -21.54 37.71
N ASP A 159 20.43 -21.19 38.44
CA ASP A 159 19.10 -21.73 38.20
C ASP A 159 18.55 -21.27 36.84
N THR A 160 17.48 -21.93 36.39
CA THR A 160 16.78 -21.53 35.16
C THR A 160 16.38 -20.05 35.20
N GLY A 161 16.39 -19.40 34.04
CA GLY A 161 16.23 -17.96 33.92
C GLY A 161 17.45 -17.13 34.29
N HIS A 162 18.57 -17.77 34.68
CA HIS A 162 19.82 -17.07 35.00
C HIS A 162 21.01 -17.71 34.29
N PHE A 163 22.08 -16.93 34.14
CA PHE A 163 23.33 -17.37 33.52
C PHE A 163 24.56 -16.75 34.18
N SER A 164 25.72 -17.34 33.94
CA SER A 164 27.02 -16.75 34.26
C SER A 164 28.01 -17.04 33.13
N ASN A 165 28.58 -15.99 32.53
CA ASN A 165 29.47 -16.10 31.38
C ASN A 165 30.97 -15.97 31.73
N HIS A 166 31.30 -15.72 33.00
CA HIS A 166 32.68 -15.48 33.43
C HIS A 166 33.12 -16.47 34.52
N PRO A 167 34.38 -16.94 34.48
CA PRO A 167 34.93 -17.76 35.55
C PRO A 167 35.04 -16.94 36.84
N ALA A 168 35.00 -17.64 37.98
CA ALA A 168 34.97 -17.05 39.32
C ALA A 168 33.82 -16.05 39.56
N SER A 169 32.64 -16.34 38.99
CA SER A 169 31.45 -15.53 39.24
C SER A 169 30.99 -15.65 40.69
N THR A 170 30.57 -14.53 41.28
CA THR A 170 30.01 -14.48 42.64
C THR A 170 28.48 -14.53 42.66
N GLY A 171 27.85 -14.49 41.49
CA GLY A 171 26.40 -14.57 41.33
C GLY A 171 26.01 -14.87 39.88
N CYS A 172 24.72 -15.03 39.65
CA CYS A 172 24.16 -15.23 38.32
C CYS A 172 23.39 -13.99 37.86
N THR A 173 23.46 -13.73 36.56
CA THR A 173 22.73 -12.65 35.90
C THR A 173 21.38 -13.19 35.40
N ALA A 174 20.29 -12.48 35.68
CA ALA A 174 18.98 -12.85 35.16
C ALA A 174 18.89 -12.61 33.65
N CYS A 175 18.21 -13.50 32.93
CA CYS A 175 17.78 -13.25 31.56
C CYS A 175 16.87 -12.02 31.51
N THR A 176 17.10 -11.15 30.53
CA THR A 176 16.28 -9.96 30.31
C THR A 176 14.99 -10.31 29.57
N GLU A 177 14.08 -9.34 29.46
CA GLU A 177 12.87 -9.48 28.63
C GLU A 177 13.25 -9.88 27.20
N GLY A 178 12.44 -10.74 26.60
CA GLY A 178 12.73 -11.38 25.31
C GLY A 178 13.72 -12.55 25.38
N GLU A 179 14.31 -12.83 26.54
CA GLU A 179 15.27 -13.93 26.72
C GLU A 179 14.82 -14.91 27.82
N TYR A 180 15.26 -16.16 27.70
CA TYR A 180 14.95 -17.23 28.63
C TYR A 180 16.13 -18.21 28.78
N GLN A 181 16.11 -19.01 29.84
CA GLN A 181 17.05 -20.11 30.00
C GLN A 181 16.39 -21.29 30.72
N ASN A 182 16.22 -22.42 30.04
CA ASN A 182 15.52 -23.60 30.54
C ASN A 182 16.44 -24.66 31.17
N ILE A 183 17.76 -24.49 31.12
CA ILE A 183 18.73 -25.44 31.65
C ILE A 183 19.58 -24.76 32.74
N THR A 184 19.85 -25.48 33.83
CA THR A 184 20.70 -24.99 34.92
C THR A 184 22.18 -24.94 34.53
N GLY A 185 22.90 -23.97 35.08
CA GLY A 185 24.33 -23.79 34.92
C GLY A 185 24.76 -23.42 33.50
N GLN A 186 23.95 -22.60 32.83
CA GLN A 186 24.21 -22.12 31.48
C GLN A 186 24.98 -20.81 31.47
N THR A 187 25.64 -20.53 30.34
CA THR A 187 26.55 -19.40 30.20
C THR A 187 25.96 -18.22 29.44
N ASN A 188 24.75 -18.36 28.90
CA ASN A 188 24.00 -17.33 28.22
C ASN A 188 22.49 -17.57 28.36
N CYS A 189 21.71 -16.57 27.96
CA CYS A 189 20.28 -16.72 27.74
C CYS A 189 19.99 -16.92 26.25
N LEU A 190 18.91 -17.65 25.98
CA LEU A 190 18.36 -17.88 24.65
C LEU A 190 17.32 -16.81 24.36
N LYS A 191 17.27 -16.30 23.12
CA LYS A 191 16.22 -15.38 22.70
C LYS A 191 14.93 -16.12 22.38
N CYS A 192 13.80 -15.52 22.67
CA CYS A 192 12.52 -16.02 22.19
C CYS A 192 12.51 -16.07 20.66
N SER A 193 12.11 -17.20 20.09
CA SER A 193 11.95 -17.35 18.64
C SER A 193 10.75 -16.54 18.14
N PRO A 194 10.69 -16.20 16.84
CA PRO A 194 9.54 -15.51 16.26
C PRO A 194 8.23 -16.25 16.56
N GLY A 195 7.17 -15.49 16.89
CA GLY A 195 5.90 -16.00 17.38
C GLY A 195 5.84 -16.20 18.89
N TYR A 196 6.96 -16.03 19.60
CA TYR A 196 7.04 -16.10 21.06
C TYR A 196 7.56 -14.78 21.63
N PHE A 197 7.24 -14.52 22.89
CA PHE A 197 7.65 -13.33 23.62
C PHE A 197 7.94 -13.65 25.09
N GLN A 198 8.65 -12.75 25.76
CA GLN A 198 8.84 -12.83 27.21
C GLN A 198 8.89 -11.43 27.82
N ASP A 199 7.88 -11.07 28.61
CA ASP A 199 7.70 -9.74 29.20
C ASP A 199 8.29 -9.62 30.62
N GLN A 200 8.73 -10.74 31.21
CA GLN A 200 9.32 -10.79 32.54
C GLN A 200 10.80 -11.20 32.50
N LYS A 201 11.57 -10.75 33.49
CA LYS A 201 12.96 -11.17 33.68
C LYS A 201 13.04 -12.53 34.37
N ALA A 202 14.20 -13.17 34.27
CA ALA A 202 14.53 -14.42 34.96
C ALA A 202 13.61 -15.60 34.61
N GLN A 203 13.20 -15.72 33.34
CA GLN A 203 12.23 -16.73 32.93
C GLN A 203 12.89 -17.96 32.30
N ALA A 204 12.26 -19.11 32.53
CA ALA A 204 12.72 -20.39 32.02
C ALA A 204 12.14 -20.75 30.65
N GLU A 205 11.10 -20.05 30.18
CA GLU A 205 10.50 -20.26 28.85
C GLU A 205 9.99 -18.94 28.26
N CYS A 206 9.64 -18.96 26.97
CA CYS A 206 8.92 -17.88 26.32
C CYS A 206 7.44 -18.25 26.15
N SER A 207 6.57 -17.25 26.28
CA SER A 207 5.13 -17.40 26.00
C SER A 207 4.84 -17.25 24.51
N MET A 208 3.89 -18.00 23.99
CA MET A 208 3.46 -17.86 22.60
C MET A 208 2.53 -16.65 22.40
N CYS A 209 2.64 -15.98 21.25
CA CYS A 209 1.69 -14.94 20.87
C CYS A 209 0.28 -15.51 20.70
N LYS A 210 -0.72 -14.86 21.30
CA LYS A 210 -2.13 -15.27 21.20
C LYS A 210 -2.67 -14.96 19.80
N ILE A 211 -3.83 -15.53 19.48
CA ILE A 211 -4.53 -15.21 18.23
C ILE A 211 -4.76 -13.70 18.09
N GLY A 212 -4.67 -13.22 16.85
CA GLY A 212 -4.71 -11.79 16.54
C GLY A 212 -3.42 -11.03 16.88
N THR A 213 -2.38 -11.68 17.42
CA THR A 213 -1.08 -11.07 17.70
C THR A 213 0.07 -11.87 17.08
N PHE A 214 1.19 -11.20 16.85
CA PHE A 214 2.39 -11.81 16.27
C PHE A 214 3.67 -11.23 16.87
N SER A 215 4.79 -11.92 16.66
CA SER A 215 6.13 -11.40 16.96
C SER A 215 7.06 -11.83 15.84
N LYS A 216 7.59 -10.87 15.09
CA LYS A 216 8.43 -11.15 13.92
C LYS A 216 9.90 -11.32 14.28
N GLU A 217 10.37 -10.53 15.24
CA GLU A 217 11.77 -10.44 15.61
C GLU A 217 12.10 -11.40 16.76
N GLU A 218 13.30 -11.99 16.71
CA GLU A 218 13.83 -12.76 17.84
C GLU A 218 14.04 -11.88 19.06
N GLY A 219 13.77 -12.43 20.24
CA GLY A 219 13.95 -11.73 21.50
C GLY A 219 12.89 -10.66 21.76
N SER A 220 11.69 -10.82 21.23
CA SER A 220 10.62 -9.86 21.45
C SER A 220 10.11 -9.89 22.91
N PRO A 221 10.01 -8.74 23.59
CA PRO A 221 9.47 -8.68 24.95
C PRO A 221 7.93 -8.70 24.98
N LYS A 222 7.28 -8.51 23.83
CA LYS A 222 5.81 -8.48 23.69
C LYS A 222 5.40 -8.94 22.29
N CYS A 223 4.14 -9.32 22.15
CA CYS A 223 3.50 -9.50 20.84
C CYS A 223 2.87 -8.19 20.37
N GLU A 224 2.83 -8.02 19.06
CA GLU A 224 2.17 -6.90 18.38
C GLU A 224 0.81 -7.35 17.84
N ASP A 225 -0.18 -6.46 17.87
CA ASP A 225 -1.48 -6.71 17.28
C ASP A 225 -1.37 -6.80 15.75
N CYS A 226 -2.11 -7.71 15.14
CA CYS A 226 -2.23 -7.74 13.68
C CYS A 226 -2.77 -6.38 13.18
N PRO A 227 -2.13 -5.77 12.16
CA PRO A 227 -2.62 -4.53 11.61
C PRO A 227 -3.95 -4.73 10.86
N LYS A 228 -4.63 -3.63 10.56
CA LYS A 228 -5.85 -3.67 9.74
C LYS A 228 -5.57 -4.35 8.39
N GLY A 229 -6.52 -5.14 7.93
CA GLY A 229 -6.41 -5.97 6.73
C GLY A 229 -5.62 -7.26 6.94
N GLU A 230 -5.11 -7.53 8.13
CA GLU A 230 -4.42 -8.77 8.47
C GLU A 230 -5.07 -9.46 9.67
N PHE A 231 -4.84 -10.77 9.78
CA PHE A 231 -5.37 -11.60 10.85
C PHE A 231 -4.40 -12.71 11.21
N GLN A 232 -4.56 -13.29 12.40
CA GLN A 232 -3.74 -14.42 12.88
C GLN A 232 -4.67 -15.35 13.64
N ASN A 233 -4.93 -16.54 13.09
CA ASN A 233 -5.88 -17.50 13.66
C ASN A 233 -5.21 -18.64 14.44
N VAL A 234 -3.87 -18.70 14.50
CA VAL A 234 -3.18 -19.91 14.97
C VAL A 234 -2.42 -19.80 16.29
N THR A 235 -2.14 -18.70 16.97
CA THR A 235 -1.17 -18.68 18.11
C THR A 235 0.26 -19.09 17.71
N GLY A 236 1.26 -18.39 18.26
CA GLY A 236 2.66 -18.68 17.95
C GLY A 236 3.08 -18.36 16.50
N GLN A 237 2.24 -17.73 15.67
CA GLN A 237 2.66 -17.33 14.33
C GLN A 237 3.58 -16.09 14.39
N PRO A 238 4.65 -16.07 13.58
CA PRO A 238 5.60 -14.95 13.55
C PRO A 238 5.13 -13.75 12.73
N SER A 239 4.03 -13.89 12.00
CA SER A 239 3.43 -12.84 11.17
C SER A 239 1.93 -13.02 11.07
N CYS A 240 1.21 -11.96 10.73
CA CYS A 240 -0.20 -12.03 10.40
C CYS A 240 -0.40 -12.32 8.91
N ASP A 241 -1.45 -13.06 8.61
CA ASP A 241 -1.88 -13.36 7.26
C ASP A 241 -2.78 -12.24 6.74
N LYS A 242 -2.65 -11.89 5.47
CA LYS A 242 -3.50 -10.89 4.84
C LYS A 242 -4.90 -11.44 4.61
N CYS A 243 -5.93 -10.60 4.81
CA CYS A 243 -7.27 -10.93 4.37
C CYS A 243 -7.27 -11.23 2.87
N HIS A 244 -7.91 -12.34 2.49
CA HIS A 244 -8.03 -12.75 1.11
C HIS A 244 -9.00 -11.82 0.37
N PRO A 245 -8.89 -11.67 -0.96
CA PRO A 245 -9.86 -10.93 -1.75
C PRO A 245 -11.30 -11.39 -1.45
N GLY A 246 -12.22 -10.43 -1.38
CA GLY A 246 -13.59 -10.64 -0.91
C GLY A 246 -13.78 -10.56 0.61
N SER A 247 -12.70 -10.45 1.39
CA SER A 247 -12.75 -10.27 2.84
C SER A 247 -11.93 -9.06 3.30
N TYR A 248 -12.24 -8.55 4.48
CA TYR A 248 -11.59 -7.39 5.06
C TYR A 248 -11.44 -7.49 6.58
N GLN A 249 -10.61 -6.61 7.14
CA GLN A 249 -10.49 -6.43 8.57
C GLN A 249 -10.21 -4.96 8.92
N ASN A 250 -11.18 -4.29 9.55
CA ASN A 250 -11.11 -2.85 9.84
C ASN A 250 -10.51 -2.51 11.21
N ALA A 251 -10.23 -3.51 12.04
CA ALA A 251 -9.67 -3.38 13.38
C ALA A 251 -8.34 -4.11 13.51
N THR A 252 -7.52 -3.71 14.47
CA THR A 252 -6.27 -4.40 14.81
C THR A 252 -6.53 -5.57 15.77
N GLY A 253 -5.58 -6.50 15.88
CA GLY A 253 -5.62 -7.54 16.90
C GLY A 253 -6.64 -8.65 16.61
N LYS A 254 -7.01 -8.84 15.35
CA LYS A 254 -8.12 -9.73 14.97
C LYS A 254 -7.61 -11.07 14.47
N SER A 255 -8.36 -12.11 14.82
CA SER A 255 -8.02 -13.49 14.48
C SER A 255 -8.67 -14.00 13.21
N LEU A 256 -9.58 -13.24 12.61
CA LEU A 256 -10.38 -13.61 11.45
C LEU A 256 -10.66 -12.38 10.59
N CYS A 257 -10.81 -12.57 9.29
CA CYS A 257 -11.34 -11.55 8.38
C CYS A 257 -12.84 -11.74 8.19
N GLU A 258 -13.55 -10.63 8.02
CA GLU A 258 -14.98 -10.63 7.73
C GLU A 258 -15.19 -10.58 6.21
N PRO A 259 -16.15 -11.32 5.65
CA PRO A 259 -16.48 -11.20 4.23
C PRO A 259 -17.09 -9.82 3.96
N CYS A 260 -16.80 -9.24 2.80
CA CYS A 260 -17.49 -8.05 2.33
C CYS A 260 -19.00 -8.32 2.29
N GLN A 261 -19.78 -7.39 2.83
CA GLN A 261 -21.23 -7.50 2.75
C GLN A 261 -21.71 -7.35 1.31
N ILE A 262 -22.97 -7.68 1.04
CA ILE A 262 -23.60 -7.45 -0.27
C ILE A 262 -23.40 -6.00 -0.71
N THR A 263 -23.46 -5.78 -2.02
CA THR A 263 -23.18 -4.48 -2.67
C THR A 263 -21.77 -3.92 -2.49
N HIS A 264 -20.88 -4.63 -1.79
CA HIS A 264 -19.48 -4.24 -1.58
C HIS A 264 -18.53 -5.34 -2.06
N TYR A 265 -17.30 -4.94 -2.39
CA TYR A 265 -16.29 -5.85 -2.88
C TYR A 265 -14.89 -5.49 -2.37
N CYS A 266 -13.97 -6.44 -2.47
CA CYS A 266 -12.55 -6.17 -2.36
C CYS A 266 -11.67 -7.06 -3.24
N LYS A 267 -10.95 -6.45 -4.19
CA LYS A 267 -10.11 -7.16 -5.16
C LYS A 267 -8.72 -7.55 -4.64
N ILE A 268 -8.26 -6.90 -3.58
CA ILE A 268 -6.87 -6.98 -3.12
C ILE A 268 -6.74 -7.83 -1.86
N PHE A 269 -5.55 -8.40 -1.67
CA PHE A 269 -5.15 -8.93 -0.37
C PHE A 269 -4.94 -7.80 0.62
N GLY A 270 -5.23 -8.03 1.90
CA GLY A 270 -4.96 -7.06 2.95
C GLY A 270 -6.02 -5.95 3.04
N CYS A 271 -7.25 -6.24 2.62
CA CYS A 271 -8.31 -5.24 2.60
C CYS A 271 -8.68 -4.81 4.03
N HIS A 272 -8.64 -3.51 4.32
CA HIS A 272 -9.07 -2.99 5.62
C HIS A 272 -10.52 -2.47 5.60
N ASP A 273 -11.09 -2.27 4.41
CA ASP A 273 -12.46 -1.82 4.23
C ASP A 273 -12.99 -2.25 2.85
N CYS A 274 -14.24 -2.66 2.78
CA CYS A 274 -14.86 -3.07 1.52
C CYS A 274 -15.42 -1.85 0.78
N LYS A 275 -15.23 -1.79 -0.54
CA LYS A 275 -15.70 -0.67 -1.35
C LYS A 275 -17.08 -0.98 -1.93
N PRO A 276 -18.00 0.00 -2.00
CA PRO A 276 -19.27 -0.20 -2.68
C PRO A 276 -19.04 -0.46 -4.17
N CYS A 277 -19.93 -1.24 -4.78
CA CYS A 277 -19.88 -1.50 -6.21
C CYS A 277 -20.05 -0.19 -7.01
N PRO A 278 -19.15 0.10 -7.96
CA PRO A 278 -19.25 1.30 -8.77
C PRO A 278 -20.47 1.24 -9.71
N ALA A 279 -20.86 2.41 -10.23
CA ALA A 279 -21.92 2.50 -11.24
C ALA A 279 -21.66 1.57 -12.43
N GLY A 280 -22.72 1.00 -12.97
CA GLY A 280 -22.68 -0.04 -13.99
C GLY A 280 -22.42 -1.45 -13.47
N THR A 281 -22.17 -1.60 -12.17
CA THR A 281 -21.97 -2.90 -11.53
C THR A 281 -22.92 -3.12 -10.35
N TYR A 282 -23.03 -4.36 -9.89
CA TYR A 282 -23.85 -4.76 -8.76
C TYR A 282 -23.16 -5.88 -7.97
N GLY A 283 -23.58 -6.07 -6.71
CA GLY A 283 -23.09 -7.12 -5.82
C GLY A 283 -24.26 -7.83 -5.14
N ASN A 284 -24.50 -9.08 -5.52
CA ASN A 284 -25.65 -9.88 -5.07
C ASN A 284 -25.32 -10.92 -3.99
N GLN A 285 -24.06 -10.99 -3.55
CA GLN A 285 -23.58 -11.96 -2.57
C GLN A 285 -22.51 -11.33 -1.66
N THR A 286 -22.32 -11.93 -0.48
CA THR A 286 -21.21 -11.57 0.40
C THR A 286 -19.89 -12.15 -0.14
N GLY A 287 -18.76 -11.63 0.35
CA GLY A 287 -17.46 -12.17 -0.03
C GLY A 287 -17.01 -11.78 -1.44
N LEU A 288 -17.57 -10.72 -2.02
CA LEU A 288 -17.39 -10.41 -3.43
C LEU A 288 -15.96 -9.91 -3.70
N VAL A 289 -15.22 -10.61 -4.56
CA VAL A 289 -13.88 -10.18 -4.99
C VAL A 289 -13.98 -8.98 -5.92
N ASP A 290 -14.92 -9.02 -6.86
CA ASP A 290 -15.18 -7.97 -7.84
C ASP A 290 -16.66 -7.89 -8.17
N CYS A 291 -17.15 -6.68 -8.44
CA CYS A 291 -18.54 -6.45 -8.77
C CYS A 291 -18.92 -7.03 -10.13
N LEU A 292 -20.17 -7.47 -10.22
CA LEU A 292 -20.73 -8.03 -11.44
C LEU A 292 -21.17 -6.89 -12.36
N ALA A 293 -20.71 -6.89 -13.60
CA ALA A 293 -21.12 -5.90 -14.58
C ALA A 293 -22.59 -6.09 -14.98
N CYS A 294 -23.33 -4.99 -15.13
CA CYS A 294 -24.66 -5.03 -15.70
C CYS A 294 -24.61 -5.51 -17.15
N PRO A 295 -25.46 -6.48 -17.55
CA PRO A 295 -25.56 -6.91 -18.93
C PRO A 295 -26.11 -5.78 -19.84
N ALA A 296 -25.92 -5.92 -21.14
CA ALA A 296 -26.55 -5.03 -22.13
C ALA A 296 -28.07 -5.00 -21.92
N GLY A 297 -28.68 -3.84 -22.19
CA GLY A 297 -30.09 -3.56 -21.90
C GLY A 297 -30.38 -3.24 -20.43
N SER A 298 -29.39 -3.23 -19.55
CA SER A 298 -29.56 -2.86 -18.15
C SER A 298 -28.51 -1.86 -17.68
N TYR A 299 -28.76 -1.24 -16.53
CA TYR A 299 -27.88 -0.27 -15.92
C TYR A 299 -27.93 -0.35 -14.39
N SER A 300 -26.91 0.20 -13.75
CA SER A 300 -26.86 0.37 -12.29
C SER A 300 -26.35 1.79 -11.99
N PRO A 301 -27.19 2.69 -11.43
CA PRO A 301 -26.76 4.05 -11.12
C PRO A 301 -25.72 4.06 -10.00
N SER A 302 -24.92 5.13 -9.92
CA SER A 302 -23.99 5.34 -8.81
C SER A 302 -24.75 5.70 -7.53
N THR A 303 -25.25 4.71 -6.78
CA THR A 303 -25.89 4.95 -5.48
C THR A 303 -24.95 4.61 -4.33
N SER A 304 -24.94 5.44 -3.28
CA SER A 304 -24.16 5.21 -2.06
C SER A 304 -24.59 3.96 -1.30
N SER A 305 -25.82 3.47 -1.51
CA SER A 305 -26.35 2.25 -0.89
C SER A 305 -25.91 0.96 -1.59
N GLY A 306 -25.29 1.08 -2.77
CA GLY A 306 -24.94 -0.06 -3.63
C GLY A 306 -26.17 -0.81 -4.16
N VAL A 307 -25.97 -1.61 -5.20
CA VAL A 307 -27.05 -2.24 -5.97
C VAL A 307 -26.87 -3.76 -5.94
N THR A 308 -27.96 -4.50 -5.71
CA THR A 308 -27.97 -5.98 -5.66
C THR A 308 -28.37 -6.63 -6.98
N GLN A 309 -28.99 -5.89 -7.89
CA GLN A 309 -29.38 -6.33 -9.23
C GLN A 309 -29.51 -5.12 -10.16
N CYS A 310 -29.14 -5.27 -11.43
CA CYS A 310 -29.29 -4.20 -12.41
C CYS A 310 -30.75 -3.91 -12.75
N THR A 311 -31.01 -2.64 -13.05
CA THR A 311 -32.31 -2.17 -13.54
C THR A 311 -32.32 -2.26 -15.06
N GLU A 312 -33.36 -2.84 -15.65
CA GLU A 312 -33.52 -2.84 -17.11
C GLU A 312 -33.76 -1.42 -17.65
N CYS A 313 -33.30 -1.15 -18.87
CA CYS A 313 -33.60 0.11 -19.53
C CYS A 313 -35.11 0.28 -19.71
N PRO A 314 -35.68 1.43 -19.34
CA PRO A 314 -37.10 1.69 -19.56
C PRO A 314 -37.40 1.81 -21.06
N ASN A 315 -38.68 1.75 -21.41
CA ASN A 315 -39.12 1.96 -22.80
C ASN A 315 -38.56 3.28 -23.37
N GLY A 316 -38.28 3.27 -24.68
CA GLY A 316 -37.61 4.38 -25.36
C GLY A 316 -36.13 4.54 -25.03
N HIS A 317 -35.52 3.63 -24.26
CA HIS A 317 -34.09 3.65 -23.92
C HIS A 317 -33.43 2.31 -24.19
N HIS A 318 -32.12 2.32 -24.43
CA HIS A 318 -31.34 1.12 -24.70
C HIS A 318 -29.92 1.18 -24.10
N ASN A 319 -29.24 0.05 -24.06
CA ASN A 319 -27.81 -0.06 -23.77
C ASN A 319 -27.18 -1.21 -24.54
N ASP A 320 -26.25 -0.91 -25.45
CA ASP A 320 -25.58 -1.90 -26.30
C ASP A 320 -24.43 -2.63 -25.58
N LYS A 321 -23.88 -2.01 -24.54
CA LYS A 321 -22.70 -2.49 -23.81
C LYS A 321 -23.03 -2.95 -22.40
N LYS A 322 -22.12 -3.76 -21.85
CA LYS A 322 -22.10 -4.09 -20.43
C LYS A 322 -21.57 -2.91 -19.61
N ASN A 323 -21.76 -2.99 -18.28
CA ASN A 323 -21.19 -2.06 -17.31
C ASN A 323 -21.64 -0.60 -17.52
N GLN A 324 -22.92 -0.38 -17.80
CA GLN A 324 -23.47 0.96 -18.05
C GLN A 324 -24.14 1.52 -16.79
N SER A 325 -23.86 2.79 -16.49
CA SER A 325 -24.41 3.49 -15.32
C SER A 325 -25.77 4.16 -15.57
N SER A 326 -26.18 4.25 -16.84
CA SER A 326 -27.45 4.82 -17.30
C SER A 326 -27.82 4.21 -18.64
N CYS A 327 -29.07 4.37 -19.08
CA CYS A 327 -29.49 4.00 -20.43
C CYS A 327 -29.42 5.17 -21.39
N VAL A 328 -29.15 4.88 -22.66
CA VAL A 328 -29.15 5.83 -23.76
C VAL A 328 -30.56 5.95 -24.31
N THR A 329 -31.03 7.18 -24.54
CA THR A 329 -32.35 7.45 -25.13
C THR A 329 -32.33 7.12 -26.62
N CYS A 330 -33.38 6.48 -27.15
CA CYS A 330 -33.52 6.23 -28.58
C CYS A 330 -33.55 7.55 -29.36
N ASP A 331 -32.74 7.65 -30.42
CA ASP A 331 -32.75 8.79 -31.32
C ASP A 331 -34.00 8.79 -32.22
N SER A 332 -34.31 9.93 -32.82
CA SER A 332 -35.44 10.10 -33.74
C SER A 332 -35.43 9.06 -34.86
N GLY A 333 -36.61 8.54 -35.19
CA GLY A 333 -36.80 7.47 -36.17
C GLY A 333 -36.42 6.07 -35.68
N THR A 334 -36.07 5.92 -34.40
CA THR A 334 -35.88 4.62 -33.73
C THR A 334 -36.69 4.56 -32.44
N VAL A 335 -37.15 3.37 -32.05
CA VAL A 335 -37.99 3.16 -30.87
C VAL A 335 -37.57 1.92 -30.09
N CYS A 336 -38.02 1.85 -28.84
CA CYS A 336 -37.89 0.66 -28.01
C CYS A 336 -39.21 0.46 -27.22
N ASN A 337 -39.96 -0.56 -27.59
CA ASN A 337 -41.32 -0.81 -27.07
C ASN A 337 -41.36 -1.69 -25.81
N LYS A 338 -40.20 -2.13 -25.31
CA LYS A 338 -40.08 -3.05 -24.18
C LYS A 338 -38.96 -2.59 -23.25
N THR A 339 -38.96 -3.08 -22.01
CA THR A 339 -37.80 -2.89 -21.14
C THR A 339 -36.62 -3.72 -21.63
N GLY A 340 -35.40 -3.30 -21.29
CA GLY A 340 -34.23 -4.12 -21.53
C GLY A 340 -33.68 -4.09 -22.97
N CYS A 341 -34.04 -3.10 -23.79
CA CYS A 341 -33.53 -3.01 -25.16
C CYS A 341 -32.01 -2.86 -25.20
N ILE A 342 -31.34 -3.66 -26.03
CA ILE A 342 -29.92 -3.50 -26.30
C ILE A 342 -29.66 -2.46 -27.40
N ASN A 343 -30.59 -2.35 -28.36
CA ASN A 343 -30.59 -1.40 -29.45
C ASN A 343 -32.02 -0.87 -29.64
N CYS A 344 -32.15 0.31 -30.24
CA CYS A 344 -33.44 0.83 -30.70
C CYS A 344 -33.72 0.32 -32.11
N ASP A 345 -34.96 -0.11 -32.33
CA ASP A 345 -35.40 -0.63 -33.62
C ASP A 345 -35.84 0.55 -34.52
N PRO A 346 -35.43 0.58 -35.79
CA PRO A 346 -35.86 1.63 -36.71
C PRO A 346 -37.35 1.54 -37.01
N CYS A 347 -38.01 2.69 -37.15
CA CYS A 347 -39.40 2.70 -37.56
C CYS A 347 -39.57 2.17 -38.99
N PRO A 348 -40.58 1.29 -39.23
CA PRO A 348 -40.82 0.70 -40.53
C PRO A 348 -41.32 1.72 -41.56
N GLU A 349 -41.51 1.25 -42.80
CA GLU A 349 -42.10 2.06 -43.88
C GLU A 349 -43.50 2.55 -43.49
N GLY A 350 -43.80 3.80 -43.83
CA GLY A 350 -45.06 4.46 -43.44
C GLY A 350 -45.15 4.87 -41.97
N GLU A 351 -44.11 4.68 -41.15
CA GLU A 351 -44.12 5.10 -39.73
C GLU A 351 -42.86 5.90 -39.34
N GLU A 352 -43.02 6.87 -38.45
CA GLU A 352 -41.96 7.73 -37.94
C GLU A 352 -41.97 7.85 -36.42
N ALA A 353 -40.84 8.30 -35.88
CA ALA A 353 -40.69 8.68 -34.49
C ALA A 353 -40.12 10.10 -34.46
N ASP A 354 -41.01 11.09 -34.49
CA ASP A 354 -40.70 12.52 -34.46
C ASP A 354 -40.41 13.00 -33.03
N GLY A 355 -39.38 12.41 -32.43
CA GLY A 355 -38.98 12.65 -31.05
C GLY A 355 -37.95 11.65 -30.57
N ARG A 356 -37.21 12.01 -29.51
CA ARG A 356 -36.29 11.08 -28.84
C ARG A 356 -37.02 10.36 -27.72
N GLY A 357 -36.64 9.11 -27.46
CA GLY A 357 -37.15 8.34 -26.33
C GLY A 357 -38.56 7.81 -26.53
N LEU A 358 -39.01 7.70 -27.79
CA LEU A 358 -40.31 7.14 -28.12
C LEU A 358 -40.30 5.62 -27.98
N SER A 359 -41.39 5.07 -27.47
CA SER A 359 -41.59 3.63 -27.31
C SER A 359 -42.32 2.99 -28.49
N GLU A 360 -42.95 3.80 -29.33
CA GLU A 360 -43.78 3.35 -30.45
C GLU A 360 -43.60 4.30 -31.64
N CYS A 361 -43.71 3.76 -32.85
CA CYS A 361 -43.71 4.54 -34.07
C CYS A 361 -45.13 5.03 -34.36
N ALA A 362 -45.25 6.27 -34.84
CA ALA A 362 -46.49 6.86 -35.30
C ALA A 362 -46.60 6.72 -36.82
N LYS A 363 -47.80 6.45 -37.33
CA LYS A 363 -48.03 6.43 -38.78
C LYS A 363 -47.80 7.82 -39.37
N CYS A 364 -47.22 7.87 -40.58
CA CYS A 364 -47.14 9.09 -41.38
C CYS A 364 -48.51 9.74 -41.48
N GLN A 365 -48.60 11.03 -41.16
CA GLN A 365 -49.85 11.77 -41.26
C GLN A 365 -50.28 11.95 -42.72
N PRO A 366 -51.58 12.16 -43.00
CA PRO A 366 -52.04 12.54 -44.32
C PRO A 366 -51.19 13.68 -44.90
N GLY A 367 -50.88 13.59 -46.19
CA GLY A 367 -49.98 14.50 -46.89
C GLY A 367 -48.52 14.09 -46.88
N THR A 368 -48.15 13.04 -46.14
CA THR A 368 -46.77 12.54 -46.04
C THR A 368 -46.65 11.05 -46.38
N TYR A 369 -45.43 10.58 -46.67
CA TYR A 369 -45.12 9.18 -46.96
C TYR A 369 -43.70 8.82 -46.50
N LYS A 370 -43.43 7.53 -46.27
CA LYS A 370 -42.07 7.04 -45.95
C LYS A 370 -41.81 5.70 -46.61
N THR A 371 -40.78 5.67 -47.46
CA THR A 371 -40.50 4.55 -48.37
C THR A 371 -39.48 3.53 -47.89
N ALA A 372 -38.79 3.82 -46.79
CA ALA A 372 -37.80 2.90 -46.23
C ALA A 372 -37.89 2.91 -44.70
N ALA A 373 -37.70 1.75 -44.10
CA ALA A 373 -37.45 1.66 -42.67
C ALA A 373 -36.15 2.41 -42.32
N GLY A 374 -36.11 3.09 -41.18
CA GLY A 374 -34.91 3.82 -40.76
C GLY A 374 -35.20 5.14 -40.04
N PRO A 375 -34.14 5.94 -39.83
CA PRO A 375 -34.20 7.16 -39.03
C PRO A 375 -34.89 8.33 -39.73
N SER A 376 -35.19 8.20 -41.04
CA SER A 376 -35.85 9.25 -41.80
C SER A 376 -37.28 9.47 -41.30
N LEU A 377 -37.64 10.73 -41.13
CA LEU A 377 -39.02 11.17 -40.91
C LEU A 377 -39.85 10.99 -42.18
N CYS A 378 -41.17 11.08 -42.03
CA CYS A 378 -42.10 11.08 -43.15
C CYS A 378 -41.81 12.28 -44.06
N GLN A 379 -41.74 12.00 -45.35
CA GLN A 379 -41.51 12.98 -46.39
C GLN A 379 -42.84 13.56 -46.83
N GLU A 380 -42.91 14.87 -47.02
CA GLU A 380 -44.09 15.49 -47.57
C GLU A 380 -44.29 15.09 -49.04
N CYS A 381 -45.55 14.96 -49.46
CA CYS A 381 -45.89 14.76 -50.85
C CYS A 381 -45.43 15.96 -51.70
N PRO A 382 -44.85 15.76 -52.90
CA PRO A 382 -44.42 16.87 -53.75
C PRO A 382 -45.52 17.90 -54.02
N ASP A 383 -45.14 19.16 -54.25
CA ASP A 383 -46.06 20.24 -54.61
C ASP A 383 -47.02 19.81 -55.75
N GLY A 384 -48.29 20.20 -55.63
CA GLY A 384 -49.33 19.81 -56.59
C GLY A 384 -49.84 18.39 -56.43
N THR A 385 -49.43 17.66 -55.40
CA THR A 385 -49.96 16.33 -55.04
C THR A 385 -50.53 16.31 -53.62
N TYR A 386 -51.48 15.42 -53.36
CA TYR A 386 -52.14 15.23 -52.07
C TYR A 386 -52.19 13.74 -51.70
N ASN A 387 -52.27 13.45 -50.40
CA ASN A 387 -52.43 12.09 -49.90
C ASN A 387 -53.35 12.09 -48.67
N THR A 388 -54.48 11.39 -48.72
CA THR A 388 -55.42 11.31 -47.59
C THR A 388 -55.17 10.14 -46.65
N ASN A 389 -54.29 9.21 -47.03
CA ASN A 389 -54.03 7.99 -46.27
C ASN A 389 -53.02 8.26 -45.15
N SER A 390 -53.25 7.64 -44.00
CA SER A 390 -52.25 7.57 -42.93
C SER A 390 -51.36 6.35 -43.14
N GLY A 391 -50.07 6.53 -42.92
CA GLY A 391 -49.07 5.47 -43.03
C GLY A 391 -48.66 5.10 -44.46
N SER A 392 -48.73 6.05 -45.39
CA SER A 392 -48.35 5.78 -46.79
C SER A 392 -46.88 5.40 -46.94
N GLN A 393 -46.64 4.33 -47.69
CA GLN A 393 -45.34 3.69 -47.84
C GLN A 393 -44.66 4.04 -49.16
N THR A 394 -45.37 4.66 -50.10
CA THR A 394 -44.81 4.94 -51.42
C THR A 394 -45.06 6.38 -51.84
N LYS A 395 -44.14 6.92 -52.66
CA LYS A 395 -44.35 8.20 -53.35
C LYS A 395 -45.57 8.16 -54.29
N GLN A 396 -45.98 6.97 -54.73
CA GLN A 396 -47.12 6.76 -55.62
C GLN A 396 -48.45 7.00 -54.91
N ASP A 397 -48.47 6.96 -53.58
CA ASP A 397 -49.64 7.29 -52.76
C ASP A 397 -49.92 8.80 -52.75
N CYS A 398 -48.99 9.63 -53.24
CA CYS A 398 -49.22 11.05 -53.49
C CYS A 398 -49.94 11.24 -54.84
N LEU A 399 -51.25 11.42 -54.78
CA LEU A 399 -52.13 11.59 -55.93
C LEU A 399 -52.03 13.03 -56.46
N LEU A 400 -52.09 13.20 -57.78
CA LEU A 400 -52.14 14.53 -58.39
C LEU A 400 -53.36 15.32 -57.89
N CYS A 401 -53.18 16.61 -57.60
CA CYS A 401 -54.28 17.49 -57.24
C CYS A 401 -55.32 17.47 -58.37
N PRO A 402 -56.62 17.20 -58.08
CA PRO A 402 -57.64 17.07 -59.11
C PRO A 402 -57.84 18.39 -59.89
N GLU A 403 -58.36 18.28 -61.11
CA GLU A 403 -58.77 19.43 -61.91
C GLU A 403 -59.75 20.35 -61.16
N ASP A 404 -59.66 21.66 -61.42
CA ASP A 404 -60.48 22.71 -60.78
C ASP A 404 -60.25 22.84 -59.26
N LYS A 405 -59.17 22.25 -58.76
CA LYS A 405 -58.64 22.39 -57.40
C LYS A 405 -57.14 22.65 -57.41
N PHE A 406 -56.62 23.18 -56.31
CA PHE A 406 -55.19 23.39 -56.10
C PHE A 406 -54.79 22.94 -54.69
N CYS A 407 -53.52 22.58 -54.53
CA CYS A 407 -52.96 22.03 -53.31
C CYS A 407 -51.79 22.94 -52.86
N PRO A 408 -52.05 23.96 -52.02
CA PRO A 408 -51.13 25.06 -51.75
C PRO A 408 -49.91 24.70 -50.91
N SER A 409 -50.01 23.67 -50.07
CA SER A 409 -48.88 23.09 -49.37
C SER A 409 -48.81 21.60 -49.65
N SER A 410 -47.59 21.06 -49.57
CA SER A 410 -47.27 19.66 -49.75
C SER A 410 -48.26 18.75 -49.01
N GLY A 411 -49.05 17.96 -49.74
CA GLY A 411 -49.93 16.96 -49.12
C GLY A 411 -51.28 17.47 -48.58
N ASP A 412 -51.59 18.77 -48.69
CA ASP A 412 -52.87 19.33 -48.24
C ASP A 412 -54.06 18.74 -48.99
N ASN A 413 -55.21 18.70 -48.31
CA ASN A 413 -56.46 18.33 -48.95
C ASN A 413 -56.79 19.32 -50.10
N PRO A 414 -57.23 18.83 -51.29
CA PRO A 414 -57.49 19.68 -52.45
C PRO A 414 -58.47 20.84 -52.19
N GLN A 415 -58.00 22.07 -52.38
CA GLN A 415 -58.76 23.30 -52.19
C GLN A 415 -59.43 23.76 -53.49
N PRO A 416 -60.62 24.38 -53.45
CA PRO A 416 -61.34 24.82 -54.65
C PRO A 416 -60.61 25.95 -55.39
N CYS A 417 -60.48 25.85 -56.73
CA CYS A 417 -59.80 26.85 -57.54
C CYS A 417 -60.57 28.19 -57.56
N PRO A 418 -59.91 29.34 -57.24
CA PRO A 418 -60.53 30.66 -57.25
C PRO A 418 -61.24 30.99 -58.56
N ALA A 419 -62.32 31.77 -58.50
CA ALA A 419 -63.13 32.10 -59.67
C ALA A 419 -62.38 32.88 -60.76
N SER A 420 -61.28 33.55 -60.41
CA SER A 420 -60.45 34.35 -61.31
C SER A 420 -59.21 33.62 -61.86
N ALA A 421 -59.10 32.31 -61.60
CA ALA A 421 -57.99 31.46 -62.03
C ALA A 421 -58.49 30.16 -62.67
N TYR A 422 -57.59 29.43 -63.34
CA TYR A 422 -57.79 28.03 -63.69
C TYR A 422 -56.68 27.18 -63.05
N CYS A 423 -57.01 25.92 -62.72
CA CYS A 423 -56.11 25.02 -62.00
C CYS A 423 -56.10 23.67 -62.73
N PRO A 424 -55.13 23.42 -63.62
CA PRO A 424 -54.95 22.10 -64.23
C PRO A 424 -54.64 21.02 -63.18
N ALA A 425 -54.74 19.75 -63.57
CA ALA A 425 -54.34 18.64 -62.71
C ALA A 425 -52.88 18.81 -62.26
N GLY A 426 -52.64 18.73 -60.94
CA GLY A 426 -51.32 18.94 -60.35
C GLY A 426 -50.97 20.39 -59.98
N SER A 427 -51.93 21.32 -59.96
CA SER A 427 -51.66 22.71 -59.56
C SER A 427 -51.34 22.87 -58.06
N SER A 428 -50.18 23.46 -57.76
CA SER A 428 -49.81 23.92 -56.41
C SER A 428 -50.30 25.34 -56.11
N ASP A 429 -50.39 26.20 -57.13
CA ASP A 429 -50.90 27.57 -57.02
C ASP A 429 -51.91 27.85 -58.16
N PRO A 430 -52.96 28.68 -57.96
CA PRO A 430 -53.90 29.01 -59.02
C PRO A 430 -53.26 29.85 -60.13
N GLU A 431 -53.44 29.45 -61.39
CA GLU A 431 -52.94 30.24 -62.52
C GLU A 431 -53.92 31.36 -62.88
N PHE A 432 -53.49 32.61 -62.63
CA PHE A 432 -54.29 33.79 -62.95
C PHE A 432 -54.10 34.23 -64.40
N CYS A 433 -55.21 34.45 -65.09
CA CYS A 433 -55.18 35.04 -66.43
C CYS A 433 -54.87 36.54 -66.37
N ASN A 434 -54.08 37.01 -67.34
CA ASN A 434 -53.85 38.44 -67.52
C ASN A 434 -55.18 39.20 -67.72
N THR A 435 -55.23 40.48 -67.39
CA THR A 435 -56.45 41.31 -67.25
C THR A 435 -57.41 41.33 -68.47
N LEU A 436 -56.97 40.87 -69.64
CA LEU A 436 -57.74 40.81 -70.89
C LEU A 436 -58.34 39.42 -71.21
N LEU A 437 -58.00 38.39 -70.42
CA LEU A 437 -58.36 36.99 -70.62
C LEU A 437 -59.20 36.49 -69.44
N LYS A 438 -60.19 35.62 -69.70
CA LYS A 438 -60.93 34.92 -68.64
C LYS A 438 -60.43 33.47 -68.53
N PRO A 439 -60.33 32.91 -67.32
CA PRO A 439 -60.00 31.50 -67.13
C PRO A 439 -61.12 30.60 -67.66
N ASN A 440 -60.76 29.59 -68.46
CA ASN A 440 -61.66 28.52 -68.87
C ASN A 440 -61.40 27.29 -67.99
N LYS A 441 -62.33 27.03 -67.05
CA LYS A 441 -62.28 25.90 -66.11
C LYS A 441 -62.55 24.52 -66.74
N ILE A 442 -62.85 24.43 -68.03
CA ILE A 442 -63.06 23.15 -68.74
C ILE A 442 -61.85 22.82 -69.61
N LYS A 443 -61.27 23.83 -70.27
CA LYS A 443 -60.09 23.67 -71.14
C LYS A 443 -58.76 23.91 -70.43
N MET A 444 -58.80 24.31 -69.15
CA MET A 444 -57.63 24.62 -68.32
C MET A 444 -56.66 25.58 -69.00
N ASN A 445 -57.20 26.67 -69.55
CA ASN A 445 -56.43 27.70 -70.23
C ASN A 445 -57.09 29.08 -70.13
N CYS A 446 -56.36 30.12 -70.51
CA CYS A 446 -56.91 31.46 -70.67
C CYS A 446 -57.55 31.64 -72.04
N GLU A 447 -58.83 32.02 -72.08
CA GLU A 447 -59.53 32.36 -73.33
C GLU A 447 -59.90 33.86 -73.38
N VAL A 448 -59.85 34.40 -74.60
CA VAL A 448 -60.21 35.79 -74.88
C VAL A 448 -61.71 35.97 -74.66
N THR A 449 -62.10 36.95 -73.86
CA THR A 449 -63.52 37.19 -73.58
C THR A 449 -64.29 37.53 -74.85
N SER A 450 -65.52 37.02 -75.00
CA SER A 450 -66.41 37.38 -76.11
C SER A 450 -66.57 38.90 -76.24
N SER A 451 -66.49 39.62 -75.11
CA SER A 451 -66.46 41.08 -75.05
C SER A 451 -65.26 41.70 -75.76
N PHE A 452 -64.04 41.15 -75.61
CA PHE A 452 -62.84 41.66 -76.28
C PHE A 452 -62.85 41.37 -77.79
N ILE A 453 -63.33 40.19 -78.21
CA ILE A 453 -63.52 39.86 -79.63
C ILE A 453 -64.52 40.85 -80.28
N VAL A 454 -65.61 41.16 -79.58
CA VAL A 454 -66.59 42.16 -80.03
C VAL A 454 -65.93 43.54 -80.14
N VAL A 455 -65.15 43.99 -79.16
CA VAL A 455 -64.44 45.29 -79.22
C VAL A 455 -63.46 45.35 -80.40
N MET A 456 -62.65 44.32 -80.62
CA MET A 456 -61.72 44.29 -81.77
C MET A 456 -62.47 44.21 -83.11
N SER A 457 -63.61 43.52 -83.16
CA SER A 457 -64.47 43.49 -84.35
C SER A 457 -65.15 44.83 -84.64
N VAL A 458 -65.60 45.56 -83.60
CA VAL A 458 -66.18 46.90 -83.73
C VAL A 458 -65.11 47.90 -84.14
N ILE A 459 -63.90 47.84 -83.57
CA ILE A 459 -62.75 48.64 -84.03
C ILE A 459 -62.46 48.32 -85.50
N GLY A 460 -62.45 47.05 -85.88
CA GLY A 460 -62.28 46.62 -87.29
C GLY A 460 -63.38 47.17 -88.22
N ILE A 461 -64.64 47.15 -87.78
CA ILE A 461 -65.78 47.71 -88.55
C ILE A 461 -65.69 49.23 -88.63
N VAL A 462 -65.30 49.93 -87.55
CA VAL A 462 -65.10 51.39 -87.55
C VAL A 462 -63.96 51.77 -88.49
N VAL A 463 -62.84 51.05 -88.47
CA VAL A 463 -61.72 51.25 -89.41
C VAL A 463 -62.17 50.98 -90.86
N LEU A 464 -62.97 49.95 -91.10
CA LEU A 464 -63.54 49.68 -92.42
C LEU A 464 -64.53 50.76 -92.87
N VAL A 465 -65.40 51.25 -91.98
CA VAL A 465 -66.35 52.33 -92.28
C VAL A 465 -65.60 53.64 -92.56
N ILE A 466 -64.56 53.95 -91.79
CA ILE A 466 -63.66 55.07 -92.06
C ILE A 466 -62.97 54.86 -93.42
N GLY A 467 -62.46 53.66 -93.71
CA GLY A 467 -61.85 53.32 -95.00
C GLY A 467 -62.83 53.45 -96.18
N VAL A 468 -64.08 53.01 -96.01
CA VAL A 468 -65.17 53.16 -96.99
C VAL A 468 -65.58 54.63 -97.14
N PHE A 469 -65.61 55.40 -96.04
CA PHE A 469 -65.94 56.83 -96.07
C PHE A 469 -64.83 57.65 -96.73
N VAL A 470 -63.57 57.33 -96.46
CA VAL A 470 -62.40 57.93 -97.12
C VAL A 470 -62.41 57.58 -98.61
N THR A 471 -62.59 56.32 -98.98
CA THR A 471 -62.68 55.93 -100.41
C THR A 471 -63.92 56.50 -101.10
N TYR A 472 -65.05 56.64 -100.41
CA TYR A 472 -66.25 57.33 -100.91
C TYR A 472 -66.00 58.84 -101.11
N ARG A 473 -65.36 59.52 -100.15
CA ARG A 473 -64.96 60.93 -100.27
C ARG A 473 -63.99 61.14 -101.43
N VAL A 474 -63.01 60.24 -101.59
CA VAL A 474 -62.06 60.25 -102.71
C VAL A 474 -62.79 60.02 -104.04
N ARG A 475 -63.66 59.02 -104.16
CA ARG A 475 -64.46 58.79 -105.39
C ARG A 475 -65.43 59.94 -105.71
N ARG A 476 -66.02 60.57 -104.70
CA ARG A 476 -66.91 61.74 -104.87
C ARG A 476 -66.13 62.99 -105.29
N TYR A 477 -64.88 63.14 -104.83
CA TYR A 477 -63.99 64.20 -105.28
C TYR A 477 -63.63 64.08 -106.78
N TYR A 478 -63.43 62.86 -107.30
CA TYR A 478 -63.12 62.66 -108.73
C TYR A 478 -64.33 62.75 -109.68
N ARG A 479 -65.58 62.53 -109.23
CA ARG A 479 -66.78 62.60 -110.11
C ARG A 479 -67.31 64.01 -110.42
N LEU A 480 -66.97 65.02 -109.63
CA LEU A 480 -67.51 66.40 -109.79
C LEU A 480 -66.68 67.29 -110.72
N ARG A 481 -65.65 66.75 -111.41
CA ARG A 481 -64.68 67.56 -112.18
C ARG A 481 -64.68 67.31 -113.70
N ALA A 482 -65.68 66.62 -114.25
CA ALA A 482 -65.78 66.30 -115.68
C ALA A 482 -66.94 67.07 -116.35
N GLY A 483 -66.72 68.32 -116.75
CA GLY A 483 -67.64 69.06 -117.63
C GLY A 483 -67.34 70.55 -117.82
N GLN A 484 -66.67 70.88 -118.94
CA GLN A 484 -66.66 72.17 -119.70
C GLN A 484 -65.62 73.29 -119.39
N PRO A 485 -65.25 74.16 -120.38
CA PRO A 485 -63.90 74.14 -121.01
C PRO A 485 -63.19 75.53 -121.17
N ASP A 486 -61.93 75.48 -121.66
CA ASP A 486 -61.13 76.47 -122.43
C ASP A 486 -60.77 77.88 -121.89
N ARG A 487 -59.50 78.07 -121.43
CA ARG A 487 -58.37 78.70 -122.18
C ARG A 487 -57.18 79.13 -121.29
N GLU A 488 -55.98 78.80 -121.78
CA GLU A 488 -54.59 79.24 -121.51
C GLU A 488 -54.35 80.78 -121.39
N PRO A 489 -53.14 81.32 -121.03
CA PRO A 489 -51.78 80.73 -121.16
C PRO A 489 -50.70 81.03 -120.05
N LEU A 490 -49.55 80.31 -120.16
CA LEU A 490 -48.13 80.70 -119.83
C LEU A 490 -47.76 81.02 -118.35
N THR A 491 -46.69 80.53 -117.68
CA THR A 491 -45.28 80.24 -118.04
C THR A 491 -44.51 79.48 -116.90
N LYS A 492 -43.52 78.66 -117.30
CA LYS A 492 -42.18 78.38 -116.72
C LYS A 492 -41.92 77.79 -115.30
N SER A 493 -41.29 76.60 -115.33
CA SER A 493 -39.89 76.30 -114.93
C SER A 493 -39.53 75.90 -113.47
N GLY A 494 -38.85 74.74 -113.36
CA GLY A 494 -37.70 74.50 -112.47
C GLY A 494 -37.98 73.69 -111.19
N THR A 495 -37.46 72.46 -111.06
CA THR A 495 -36.24 72.09 -110.27
C THR A 495 -36.45 72.08 -108.75
N HIS A 496 -35.99 71.16 -107.88
CA HIS A 496 -34.92 70.15 -107.87
C HIS A 496 -35.18 69.26 -106.61
N VAL A 497 -34.96 67.93 -106.68
CA VAL A 497 -33.92 67.14 -105.96
C VAL A 497 -34.03 67.15 -104.42
N TYR A 498 -34.51 66.07 -103.80
CA TYR A 498 -33.75 64.88 -103.30
C TYR A 498 -32.72 65.21 -102.21
N THR A 499 -33.02 64.84 -100.96
CA THR A 499 -32.16 64.07 -100.03
C THR A 499 -32.93 63.77 -98.73
N GLY A 500 -32.96 62.50 -98.33
CA GLY A 500 -33.45 62.03 -97.05
C GLY A 500 -32.52 60.93 -96.56
N LEU A 501 -31.87 61.23 -95.44
CA LEU A 501 -30.93 60.42 -94.65
C LEU A 501 -31.56 59.13 -94.10
#